data_AF-A0A5C5E6V0-F1
#
_entry.id   AF-A0A5C5E6V0-F1
#
_cell.length_a   1.000
_cell.length_b   1.000
_cell.length_c   1.000
_cell.angle_alpha   90.00
_cell.angle_beta   90.00
_cell.angle_gamma   90.00
#
_symmetry.space_group_name_H-M   'P 1'
#
loop_
_entity.id
_entity.type
_entity.pdbx_description
1 polymer ?
#
loop_
_entity_poly.entity_id
_entity_poly.type
_entity_poly.pdbx_seq_one_letter_code
_entity_poly.pdbx_strand_id
1 'polypeptide(L)'
;MNQVSLIGRLVRPIQVQQVNGERQVCNNTLAVQRLRKADEGQPQADFIPVVFWGATANLVEQYCAKGNQIGVNGHLVSRSYVNKQEQHVYVIELVVEELYFVEAKREQEAV
;
A
#
# COMPACT_ATOMS: atom_id res chain seq x y z
N MET A 1 -20.79 -6.55 2.97
CA MET A 1 -19.54 -6.38 3.75
C MET A 1 -18.39 -6.25 2.75
N ASN A 2 -17.64 -5.14 2.78
CA ASN A 2 -16.45 -4.90 1.95
C ASN A 2 -15.29 -4.64 2.91
N GLN A 3 -14.42 -5.64 3.07
CA GLN A 3 -13.29 -5.58 3.99
C GLN A 3 -12.14 -6.38 3.37
N VAL A 4 -10.95 -5.78 3.36
CA VAL A 4 -9.74 -6.35 2.79
C VAL A 4 -8.58 -6.10 3.75
N SER A 5 -7.91 -7.18 4.14
CA SER A 5 -6.72 -7.13 4.99
C SER A 5 -5.55 -7.77 4.25
N LEU A 6 -4.42 -7.06 4.17
CA LEU A 6 -3.24 -7.50 3.43
C LEU A 6 -1.97 -7.24 4.25
N ILE A 7 -0.97 -8.09 4.07
CA ILE A 7 0.40 -7.84 4.52
C ILE A 7 1.29 -7.83 3.29
N GLY A 8 2.09 -6.79 3.14
CA GLY A 8 2.99 -6.67 2.01
C GLY A 8 4.01 -5.55 2.19
N ARG A 9 4.75 -5.25 1.13
CA ARG A 9 5.84 -4.27 1.15
C ARG A 9 5.54 -3.05 0.31
N LEU A 10 5.86 -1.87 0.83
CA LEU A 10 5.71 -0.60 0.11
C LEU A 10 6.71 -0.54 -1.06
N VAL A 11 6.23 -0.35 -2.27
CA VAL A 11 7.07 -0.44 -3.49
C VAL A 11 7.71 0.89 -3.85
N ARG A 12 7.09 2.01 -3.45
CA ARG A 12 7.54 3.36 -3.80
C ARG A 12 7.95 4.14 -2.54
N PRO A 13 8.85 5.13 -2.66
CA PRO A 13 9.13 6.07 -1.58
C PRO A 13 7.84 6.75 -1.09
N ILE A 14 7.80 7.11 0.19
CA ILE A 14 6.62 7.76 0.77
C ILE A 14 6.57 9.21 0.28
N GLN A 15 5.41 9.58 -0.27
CA GLN A 15 5.13 10.93 -0.72
C GLN A 15 3.73 11.28 -0.24
N VAL A 16 3.65 12.22 0.71
CA VAL A 16 2.37 12.77 1.17
C VAL A 16 2.06 14.02 0.37
N GLN A 17 0.80 14.14 -0.05
CA GLN A 17 0.26 15.30 -0.72
C GLN A 17 -0.88 15.88 0.10
N GLN A 18 -1.06 17.20 0.06
CA GLN A 18 -2.25 17.84 0.63
C GLN A 18 -3.30 18.04 -0.46
N VAL A 19 -4.49 17.51 -0.22
CA VAL A 19 -5.67 17.68 -1.08
C VAL A 19 -6.59 18.71 -0.43
N ASN A 20 -6.99 19.71 -1.21
CA ASN A 20 -7.88 20.80 -0.78
C ASN A 20 -7.39 21.56 0.47
N GLY A 21 -6.07 21.59 0.72
CA GLY A 21 -5.44 22.32 1.82
C GLY A 21 -5.59 21.71 3.22
N GLU A 22 -6.39 20.66 3.40
CA GLU A 22 -6.70 20.12 4.73
C GLU A 22 -6.44 18.62 4.87
N ARG A 23 -6.58 17.83 3.79
CA ARG A 23 -6.48 16.37 3.86
C ARG A 23 -5.18 15.86 3.28
N GLN A 24 -4.37 15.23 4.11
CA GLN A 24 -3.18 14.52 3.67
C GLN A 24 -3.56 13.19 3.01
N VAL A 25 -2.90 12.89 1.89
CA VAL A 25 -3.05 11.64 1.15
C VAL A 25 -1.68 11.07 0.81
N CYS A 26 -1.53 9.75 0.92
CA CYS A 26 -0.38 9.03 0.38
C CYS A 26 -0.87 7.91 -0.53
N ASN A 27 -0.46 7.96 -1.79
CA ASN A 27 -0.73 6.90 -2.77
C ASN A 27 0.51 6.02 -2.93
N ASN A 28 0.38 4.72 -2.69
CA ASN A 28 1.47 3.77 -2.88
C ASN A 28 0.97 2.47 -3.53
N THR A 29 1.85 1.49 -3.62
CA THR A 29 1.54 0.14 -4.09
C THR A 29 2.13 -0.84 -3.10
N LEU A 30 1.32 -1.79 -2.67
CA LEU A 30 1.71 -2.86 -1.77
C LEU A 30 2.01 -4.12 -2.59
N ALA A 31 3.25 -4.61 -2.51
CA ALA A 31 3.63 -5.91 -3.04
C ALA A 31 3.23 -6.99 -2.03
N VAL A 32 2.24 -7.80 -2.37
CA VAL A 32 1.69 -8.87 -1.54
C VAL A 32 2.13 -10.21 -2.12
N GLN A 33 2.85 -11.00 -1.33
CA GLN A 33 3.38 -12.29 -1.78
C GLN A 33 2.26 -13.33 -1.91
N ARG A 34 2.24 -14.08 -3.01
CA ARG A 34 1.32 -15.21 -3.20
C ARG A 34 1.80 -16.41 -2.39
N LEU A 35 0.88 -17.06 -1.66
CA LEU A 35 1.18 -18.21 -0.81
C LEU A 35 1.55 -19.48 -1.60
N ARG A 36 1.04 -19.63 -2.82
CA ARG A 36 1.29 -20.81 -3.65
C ARG A 36 2.62 -20.64 -4.39
N LYS A 37 3.50 -21.63 -4.29
CA LYS A 37 4.68 -21.72 -5.16
C LYS A 37 4.18 -21.84 -6.61
N ALA A 38 4.64 -20.96 -7.49
CA ALA A 38 4.48 -21.16 -8.93
C ALA A 38 5.20 -22.45 -9.32
N ASP A 39 4.72 -23.15 -10.36
CA ASP A 39 5.33 -24.38 -10.88
C ASP A 39 6.82 -24.19 -11.28
N GLU A 40 7.27 -22.95 -11.50
CA GLU A 40 8.64 -22.58 -11.87
C GLU A 40 9.52 -22.09 -10.71
N GLY A 41 9.08 -22.19 -9.45
CA GLY A 41 9.92 -21.90 -8.27
C GLY A 41 10.24 -20.42 -8.00
N GLN A 42 9.75 -19.48 -8.81
CA GLN A 42 9.93 -18.04 -8.56
C GLN A 42 8.81 -17.50 -7.63
N PRO A 43 9.15 -16.71 -6.59
CA PRO A 43 8.15 -16.05 -5.76
C PRO A 43 7.38 -15.00 -6.57
N GLN A 44 6.06 -15.12 -6.63
CA GLN A 44 5.18 -14.15 -7.28
C GLN A 44 4.55 -13.20 -6.25
N ALA A 45 4.38 -11.93 -6.66
CA ALA A 45 3.71 -10.92 -5.86
C ALA A 45 2.61 -10.22 -6.68
N ASP A 46 1.50 -9.91 -6.01
CA ASP A 46 0.46 -9.02 -6.51
C ASP A 46 0.78 -7.59 -6.08
N PHE A 47 0.53 -6.64 -6.99
CA PHE A 47 0.82 -5.22 -6.77
C PHE A 47 -0.50 -4.48 -6.58
N ILE A 48 -0.88 -4.26 -5.34
CA ILE A 48 -2.18 -3.68 -4.98
C ILE A 48 -2.01 -2.18 -4.75
N PRO A 49 -2.69 -1.30 -5.51
CA PRO A 49 -2.72 0.12 -5.22
C PRO A 49 -3.35 0.36 -3.84
N VAL A 50 -2.69 1.15 -3.00
CA VAL A 50 -3.15 1.50 -1.66
C VAL A 50 -3.18 3.01 -1.49
N VAL A 51 -4.20 3.50 -0.78
CA VAL A 51 -4.38 4.92 -0.48
C VAL A 51 -4.52 5.09 1.03
N PHE A 52 -3.65 5.91 1.61
CA PHE A 52 -3.69 6.32 3.01
C PHE A 52 -4.21 7.75 3.09
N TRP A 53 -5.09 8.04 4.06
CA TRP A 53 -5.68 9.36 4.27
C TRP A 53 -5.48 9.83 5.70
N GLY A 54 -5.28 11.15 5.87
CA GLY A 54 -5.22 11.80 7.17
C GLY A 54 -4.22 11.13 8.12
N ALA A 55 -4.71 10.58 9.23
CA ALA A 55 -3.88 9.94 10.24
C ALA A 55 -3.03 8.78 9.69
N THR A 56 -3.58 7.93 8.82
CA THR A 56 -2.79 6.82 8.25
C THR A 56 -1.71 7.32 7.28
N ALA A 57 -1.97 8.41 6.54
CA ALA A 57 -0.96 9.04 5.70
C ALA A 57 0.21 9.60 6.54
N ASN A 58 -0.10 10.25 7.66
CA ASN A 58 0.91 10.77 8.60
C ASN A 58 1.75 9.66 9.23
N LEU A 59 1.12 8.55 9.63
CA LEU A 59 1.84 7.41 10.18
C LEU A 59 2.81 6.80 9.16
N VAL A 60 2.38 6.63 7.91
CA VAL A 60 3.26 6.09 6.86
C VAL A 60 4.40 7.06 6.56
N GLU A 61 4.16 8.37 6.55
CA GLU A 61 5.22 9.38 6.36
C GLU A 61 6.27 9.35 7.49
N GLN A 62 5.81 9.22 8.72
CA GLN A 62 6.69 9.28 9.89
C GLN A 62 7.49 8.00 10.11
N TYR A 63 6.90 6.83 9.82
CA TYR A 63 7.44 5.53 10.26
C TYR A 63 7.77 4.55 9.14
N CYS A 64 7.42 4.86 7.89
CA CYS A 64 7.65 3.96 6.76
C CYS A 64 8.55 4.58 5.69
N ALA A 65 9.23 3.69 4.99
CA ALA A 65 10.03 3.95 3.80
C ALA A 65 9.75 2.85 2.76
N LYS A 66 10.30 3.05 1.55
CA LYS A 66 10.26 2.04 0.49
C LYS A 66 10.83 0.71 1.02
N GLY A 67 10.12 -0.38 0.78
CA GLY A 67 10.52 -1.73 1.14
C GLY A 67 10.07 -2.19 2.53
N ASN A 68 9.60 -1.29 3.39
CA ASN A 68 9.05 -1.70 4.68
C ASN A 68 7.81 -2.58 4.50
N GLN A 69 7.71 -3.59 5.36
CA GLN A 69 6.57 -4.48 5.42
C GLN A 69 5.53 -3.90 6.38
N ILE A 70 4.29 -3.83 5.92
CA ILE A 70 3.17 -3.32 6.71
C ILE A 70 1.98 -4.27 6.55
N GLY A 71 1.16 -4.32 7.60
CA GLY A 71 -0.20 -4.84 7.53
C GLY A 71 -1.17 -3.69 7.33
N VAL A 72 -2.17 -3.89 6.50
CA VAL A 72 -3.22 -2.90 6.24
C VAL A 72 -4.58 -3.57 6.31
N ASN A 73 -5.57 -2.83 6.81
CA ASN A 73 -6.99 -3.19 6.77
C ASN A 73 -7.79 -2.01 6.20
N GLY A 74 -8.83 -2.32 5.43
CA GLY A 74 -9.70 -1.30 4.84
C GLY A 74 -10.65 -1.89 3.81
N HIS A 75 -11.00 -1.13 2.78
CA HIS A 75 -11.99 -1.52 1.78
C HIS A 75 -11.55 -1.17 0.36
N LEU A 76 -12.05 -1.94 -0.62
CA LEU A 76 -11.80 -1.64 -2.03
C LEU A 76 -12.71 -0.54 -2.54
N VAL A 77 -12.16 0.39 -3.30
CA VAL A 77 -12.88 1.44 -4.01
C VAL A 77 -12.54 1.33 -5.49
N SER A 78 -13.58 1.37 -6.33
CA SER A 78 -13.44 1.55 -7.77
C SER A 78 -13.70 3.01 -8.10
N ARG A 79 -12.77 3.62 -8.83
CA ARG A 79 -12.93 4.98 -9.36
C ARG A 79 -12.54 5.04 -10.83
N SER A 80 -13.09 6.02 -11.52
CA SER A 80 -12.73 6.32 -12.91
C SER A 80 -12.31 7.78 -13.05
N TYR A 81 -11.32 8.03 -13.89
CA TYR A 81 -10.93 9.39 -14.28
C TYR A 81 -10.58 9.43 -15.76
N VAL A 82 -10.69 10.61 -16.36
CA VAL A 82 -10.23 10.84 -17.74
C VAL A 82 -8.77 11.28 -17.68
N ASN A 83 -7.90 10.56 -18.39
CA ASN A 83 -6.48 10.90 -18.45
C ASN A 83 -6.23 12.08 -19.44
N LYS A 84 -4.98 12.53 -19.55
CA LYS A 84 -4.60 13.62 -20.47
C LYS A 84 -4.82 13.31 -21.95
N GLN A 85 -5.10 12.05 -22.30
CA GLN A 85 -5.34 11.56 -23.66
C GLN A 85 -6.84 11.35 -23.91
N GLU A 86 -7.71 11.91 -23.06
CA GLU A 86 -9.17 11.78 -23.13
C GLU A 86 -9.70 10.34 -23.00
N GLN A 87 -8.90 9.43 -22.43
CA GLN A 87 -9.31 8.05 -22.19
C GLN A 87 -9.85 7.87 -20.77
N HIS A 88 -10.94 7.12 -20.65
CA HIS A 88 -11.47 6.68 -19.35
C HIS A 88 -10.56 5.59 -18.76
N VAL A 89 -9.98 5.87 -17.59
CA VAL A 89 -9.15 4.94 -16.83
C VAL A 89 -9.92 4.50 -15.60
N TYR A 90 -10.04 3.19 -15.41
CA TYR A 90 -10.64 2.57 -14.23
C TYR A 90 -9.55 2.06 -13.30
N VAL A 91 -9.66 2.38 -12.02
CA VAL A 91 -8.71 1.95 -10.99
C VAL A 91 -9.49 1.36 -9.82
N ILE A 92 -9.05 0.18 -9.39
CA ILE A 92 -9.45 -0.42 -8.12
C ILE A 92 -8.29 -0.22 -7.15
N GLU A 93 -8.56 0.38 -6.01
CA GLU A 93 -7.57 0.67 -4.98
C GLU A 93 -8.09 0.30 -3.60
N LEU A 94 -7.18 -0.06 -2.70
CA LEU A 94 -7.49 -0.31 -1.30
C LEU A 94 -7.33 0.99 -0.51
N VAL A 95 -8.44 1.50 0.01
CA VAL A 95 -8.43 2.62 0.96
C VAL A 95 -8.15 2.06 2.35
N VAL A 96 -7.06 2.52 2.97
CA VAL A 96 -6.57 1.98 4.24
C VAL A 96 -7.20 2.73 5.42
N GLU A 97 -7.82 1.97 6.30
CA GLU A 97 -8.44 2.43 7.55
C GLU A 97 -7.51 2.19 8.75
N GLU A 98 -6.81 1.05 8.76
CA GLU A 98 -5.88 0.68 9.84
C GLU A 98 -4.53 0.26 9.26
N LEU A 99 -3.47 0.67 9.96
CA LEU A 99 -2.09 0.35 9.62
C LEU A 99 -1.44 -0.41 10.78
N TYR A 100 -0.76 -1.51 10.45
CA TYR A 100 0.00 -2.33 11.38
C TYR A 100 1.46 -2.34 10.95
N PHE A 101 2.36 -1.94 11.85
CA PHE A 101 3.79 -2.06 11.60
C PHE A 101 4.21 -3.51 11.76
N VAL A 102 4.90 -4.05 10.75
CA VAL A 102 5.46 -5.40 10.80
C VAL A 102 6.97 -5.25 10.95
N GLU A 103 7.46 -5.46 12.17
CA GLU A 103 8.90 -5.45 12.42
C GLU A 103 9.58 -6.56 11.62
N ALA A 104 10.66 -6.19 10.91
CA ALA A 104 11.58 -7.20 10.42
C ALA A 104 12.26 -7.83 11.64
N LYS A 105 12.36 -9.17 11.67
CA LYS A 105 13.20 -9.87 12.64
C LYS A 105 14.59 -9.23 12.59
N ARG A 106 14.98 -8.49 13.64
CA ARG A 106 16.35 -8.00 13.81
C ARG A 106 17.28 -9.19 13.59
N GLU A 107 18.13 -9.13 12.57
CA GLU A 107 19.35 -9.95 12.59
C GLU A 107 20.08 -9.51 13.85
N GLN A 108 20.04 -10.37 14.88
CA GLN A 108 20.96 -10.24 15.99
C GLN A 108 22.34 -10.34 15.35
N GLU A 109 23.05 -9.23 15.29
CA GLU A 109 24.48 -9.25 15.02
C GLU A 109 25.08 -10.25 16.01
N ALA A 110 25.55 -11.37 15.47
CA ALA A 110 26.29 -12.35 16.26
C ALA A 110 27.56 -11.64 16.72
N VAL A 111 27.57 -11.25 18.00
CA VAL A 111 28.75 -10.79 18.73
C VAL A 111 29.64 -11.99 19.02
#